data_AF-A0ABD5Y829-F1
#
_entry.id   AF-A0ABD5Y829-F1
#
_cell.length_a   1.000
_cell.length_b   1.000
_cell.length_c   1.000
_cell.angle_alpha   90.00
_cell.angle_beta   90.00
_cell.angle_gamma   90.00
#
_symmetry.space_group_name_H-M   'P 1'
#
loop_
_entity.id
_entity.type
_entity.pdbx_description
1 polymer ?
#
loop_
_entity_poly.entity_id
_entity_poly.type
_entity_poly.pdbx_seq_one_letter_code
_entity_poly.pdbx_strand_id
1 'polypeptide(L)' 'MHETNATQMQTDASEQRYITTQYGDGGEQMTLLHDTKNEQAWIQSNYAVDVTR' A
#
# COMPACT_ATOMS: atom_id res chain seq x y z
N MET A 1 -21.08 -27.41 -9.16
CA MET A 1 -21.07 -26.12 -9.87
C MET A 1 -20.95 -25.02 -8.84
N HIS A 2 -19.71 -24.69 -8.45
CA HIS A 2 -19.33 -23.39 -7.89
C HIS A 2 -17.91 -23.18 -8.39
N GLU A 3 -17.83 -22.60 -9.58
CA GLU A 3 -16.60 -22.22 -10.24
C GLU A 3 -16.11 -20.90 -9.62
N THR A 4 -14.86 -20.94 -9.16
CA THR A 4 -13.80 -19.95 -9.36
C THR A 4 -14.05 -18.50 -8.90
N ASN A 5 -13.30 -18.10 -7.86
CA ASN A 5 -12.52 -16.87 -8.02
C ASN A 5 -11.13 -17.07 -7.40
N ALA A 6 -10.28 -17.72 -8.19
CA ALA A 6 -8.85 -17.74 -7.97
C ALA A 6 -8.30 -16.34 -8.29
N THR A 7 -8.28 -15.44 -7.32
CA THR A 7 -7.37 -14.29 -7.36
C THR A 7 -6.07 -14.67 -6.68
N GLN A 8 -5.45 -15.73 -7.18
CA GLN A 8 -4.03 -15.99 -6.95
C GLN A 8 -3.29 -14.95 -7.80
N MET A 9 -3.14 -13.72 -7.27
CA MET A 9 -2.16 -12.77 -7.80
C MET A 9 -0.78 -13.26 -7.40
N GLN A 10 -0.36 -14.35 -8.05
CA GLN A 10 1.04 -14.68 -8.20
C GLN A 10 1.61 -13.66 -9.18
N THR A 11 1.93 -12.48 -8.66
CA THR A 11 2.72 -11.52 -9.43
C THR A 11 4.16 -11.73 -9.01
N ASP A 12 4.98 -12.11 -9.99
CA ASP A 12 6.44 -12.18 -9.90
C ASP A 12 6.98 -11.03 -9.04
N ALA A 13 7.44 -11.37 -7.84
CA ALA A 13 7.85 -10.40 -6.82
C ALA A 13 9.13 -9.62 -7.20
N SER A 14 9.74 -9.91 -8.35
CA SER A 14 10.99 -9.33 -8.81
C SER A 14 10.86 -8.02 -9.60
N GLU A 15 9.67 -7.59 -10.04
CA GLU A 15 9.56 -6.46 -10.99
C GLU A 15 8.61 -5.33 -10.62
N GLN A 16 7.78 -5.47 -9.59
CA GLN A 16 6.87 -4.39 -9.21
C GLN A 16 7.63 -3.30 -8.47
N ARG A 17 8.04 -2.26 -9.19
CA ARG A 17 8.71 -1.07 -8.62
C ARG A 17 7.76 -0.22 -7.77
N TYR A 18 6.45 -0.33 -7.99
CA TYR A 18 5.45 0.47 -7.31
C TYR A 18 4.25 -0.36 -6.86
N ILE A 19 3.69 -0.03 -5.71
CA ILE A 19 2.46 -0.61 -5.17
C ILE A 19 1.46 0.51 -4.90
N THR A 20 0.20 0.32 -5.30
CA THR A 20 -0.89 1.24 -4.94
C THR A 20 -1.68 0.67 -3.77
N THR A 21 -1.85 1.47 -2.71
CA THR A 21 -2.60 1.11 -1.49
C THR A 21 -3.58 2.21 -1.13
N GLN A 22 -4.53 1.92 -0.25
CA GLN A 22 -5.40 2.94 0.35
C GLN A 22 -4.69 3.62 1.51
N TYR A 23 -4.88 4.92 1.65
CA TYR A 23 -4.34 5.76 2.72
C TYR A 23 -5.43 6.68 3.27
N GLY A 24 -5.55 6.75 4.60
CA GLY A 24 -6.61 7.49 5.27
C GLY A 24 -7.95 6.74 5.28
N ASP A 25 -8.94 7.35 5.92
CA ASP A 25 -10.28 6.76 6.10
C ASP A 25 -11.24 7.08 4.92
N GLY A 26 -10.84 7.98 4.02
CA GLY A 26 -11.64 8.42 2.86
C GLY A 26 -11.50 7.52 1.64
N GLY A 27 -10.64 6.49 1.70
CA GLY A 27 -10.37 5.58 0.59
C GLY A 27 -9.46 6.20 -0.49
N GLU A 28 -8.72 7.26 -0.16
CA GLU A 28 -7.72 7.83 -1.04
C GLU A 28 -6.65 6.79 -1.38
N GLN A 29 -6.19 6.79 -2.63
CA GLN A 29 -5.14 5.88 -3.07
C GLN A 29 -3.79 6.57 -3.10
N MET A 30 -2.76 5.84 -2.67
CA MET A 30 -1.37 6.29 -2.70
C MET A 30 -0.50 5.22 -3.38
N THR A 31 0.42 5.68 -4.23
CA THR A 31 1.41 4.82 -4.87
C THR A 31 2.75 4.96 -4.14
N LEU A 32 3.28 3.83 -3.69
CA LEU A 32 4.53 3.72 -2.94
C LEU A 32 5.58 3.00 -3.78
N LEU A 33 6.85 3.34 -3.59
CA LEU A 33 7.96 2.53 -4.09
C LEU A 33 7.94 1.21 -3.32
N HIS A 34 7.94 0.09 -4.04
CA HIS A 34 8.05 -1.22 -3.43
C HIS A 34 9.52 -1.48 -3.08
N ASP A 35 9.83 -1.38 -1.79
CA ASP A 35 11.12 -1.73 -1.24
C ASP A 35 11.02 -3.09 -0.54
N THR A 36 11.59 -4.13 -1.16
CA THR A 36 11.59 -5.49 -0.60
C THR A 36 12.63 -5.69 0.49
N LYS A 37 13.50 -4.71 0.76
CA LYS A 37 14.54 -4.79 1.80
C LYS A 37 14.07 -4.26 3.15
N ASN A 38 13.03 -3.43 3.15
CA ASN A 38 12.51 -2.79 4.36
C ASN A 38 11.07 -3.24 4.61
N GLU A 39 10.75 -3.60 5.84
CA GLU A 39 9.41 -4.06 6.22
C GLU A 39 8.39 -2.92 6.33
N GLN A 40 8.86 -1.66 6.31
CA GLN A 40 8.05 -0.48 6.55
C GLN A 40 8.27 0.55 5.45
N ALA A 41 7.16 1.18 5.02
CA ALA A 41 7.17 2.35 4.16
C ALA A 41 6.93 3.62 4.98
N TRP A 42 7.68 4.67 4.66
CA TRP A 42 7.51 5.99 5.27
C TRP A 42 6.89 6.95 4.27
N ILE A 43 5.85 7.65 4.70
CA ILE A 43 5.17 8.65 3.90
C ILE A 43 5.30 10.01 4.59
N GLN A 44 5.60 11.04 3.83
CA GLN A 44 5.53 12.40 4.34
C GLN A 44 4.07 12.84 4.29
N SER A 45 3.45 13.03 5.45
CA SER A 45 2.10 13.57 5.56
C SER A 45 2.16 15.05 5.88
N ASN A 46 1.25 15.83 5.28
CA ASN A 46 1.01 17.22 5.65
C ASN A 46 0.05 17.35 6.85
N TYR A 47 -0.33 16.23 7.46
CA TYR A 47 -1.19 16.21 8.65
C TYR A 47 -0.41 16.68 9.88
N ALA A 48 -0.88 17.77 10.50
CA ALA A 48 -0.36 18.25 11.77
C ALA A 48 -1.23 17.72 12.90
N VAL A 49 -0.62 17.08 13.89
CA VAL A 49 -1.30 16.70 15.13
C VAL A 49 -1.16 17.85 16.12
N ASP A 50 -2.28 18.31 16.67
CA ASP A 50 -2.25 19.30 17.74
C ASP A 50 -1.69 18.67 19.02
N VAL A 51 -0.65 19.29 19.60
CA VAL A 51 -0.06 18.86 20.86
C VAL A 51 -0.62 19.76 21.96
N THR A 52 -1.80 19.41 22.46
CA THR A 52 -2.35 20.05 23.65
C THR A 52 -1.58 19.53 24.88
N ARG A 53 -0.89 20.44 25.58
CA ARG A 53 -0.16 20.18 26.82
C ARG A 53 -1.05 20.37 28.04
#